data_AF-A0A8T3RV18-F1
#
_entry.id   AF-A0A8T3RV18-F1
#
_cell.length_a   1.000
_cell.length_b   1.000
_cell.length_c   1.000
_cell.angle_alpha   90.00
_cell.angle_beta   90.00
_cell.angle_gamma   90.00
#
_symmetry.space_group_name_H-M   'P 1'
#
loop_
_entity.id
_entity.type
_entity.pdbx_description
1 polymer ?
#
loop_
_entity_poly.entity_id
_entity_poly.type
_entity_poly.pdbx_seq_one_letter_code
_entity_poly.pdbx_strand_id
1 'polypeptide(L)'
;MPQELLPDLKTLFDDPAASDKHYGIDGSLRSLVFDEDRNGIISGNDRVYLYFGMRRGGDTYYALDVTDKASPQLMWIKDGADYAGLGQTWSTPLATRVDVSGAAYTNNDEQFVLIFGGGYDTSQDNEDYSADSLGNGIYMVDAVSGALLWRAGGPGSGADMIVNEMENAIPGDVRVIDLNQDGFADRMYAADMGGRVFRFDVFNGQSPTSLVTGGMFATLGAADLAAPPPLSENRRFYNSPDVSLVNSELAGVPPFLNIAIGSGYRAHPLNTGIQDRFYGLRDPNVFTKLTQPEFDAITPITDAVLDDVTSVLGPVIPPSSRGWKINLAGGEKVLAEARTFDDQVFFTSLTPLPQEPNSCLPKAQNRLYVVDVLDGSPVTNLDGPAGDEDLTLEDRSRKLEQGGIAPEVVFLFPEYDPTECPPGETCEPPPPECLVGVEKCEPDFTNAPVRTFWRQDGAE
;
A
#
# COMPACT_ATOMS: atom_id res chain seq x y z
N MET A 1 18.69 4.35 19.95
CA MET A 1 18.84 2.99 19.40
C MET A 1 17.99 2.07 20.26
N PRO A 2 17.10 1.28 19.66
CA PRO A 2 16.31 0.27 20.38
C PRO A 2 17.18 -0.65 21.22
N GLN A 3 16.64 -1.13 22.33
CA GLN A 3 17.40 -1.93 23.30
C GLN A 3 17.88 -3.25 22.69
N GLU A 4 17.05 -3.87 21.87
CA GLU A 4 17.30 -5.12 21.17
C GLU A 4 18.40 -5.03 20.11
N LEU A 5 18.70 -3.81 19.62
CA LEU A 5 19.78 -3.56 18.67
C LEU A 5 21.09 -3.13 19.34
N LEU A 6 21.11 -2.91 20.66
CA LEU A 6 22.35 -2.55 21.38
C LEU A 6 23.45 -3.62 21.30
N PRO A 7 23.15 -4.94 21.31
CA PRO A 7 24.17 -5.97 21.11
C PRO A 7 24.90 -5.86 19.77
N ASP A 8 24.26 -5.29 18.74
CA ASP A 8 24.82 -5.18 17.39
C ASP A 8 25.86 -4.07 17.26
N LEU A 9 25.96 -3.15 18.24
CA LEU A 9 26.88 -2.02 18.21
C LEU A 9 28.33 -2.41 17.91
N LYS A 10 28.79 -3.53 18.46
CA LYS A 10 30.15 -4.01 18.19
C LYS A 10 30.32 -4.47 16.74
N THR A 11 29.36 -5.23 16.22
CA THR A 11 29.40 -5.72 14.84
C THR A 11 29.32 -4.56 13.85
N LEU A 12 28.44 -3.59 14.11
CA LEU A 12 28.31 -2.37 13.30
C LEU A 12 29.59 -1.51 13.34
N PHE A 13 30.29 -1.47 14.48
CA PHE A 13 31.56 -0.75 14.61
C PHE A 13 32.73 -1.47 13.92
N ASP A 14 32.82 -2.79 14.07
CA ASP A 14 33.90 -3.59 13.50
C ASP A 14 33.76 -3.76 11.97
N ASP A 15 32.54 -3.62 11.43
CA ASP A 15 32.16 -3.76 10.01
C ASP A 15 32.87 -4.95 9.30
N PRO A 16 32.74 -6.18 9.84
CA PRO A 16 33.38 -7.34 9.23
C PRO A 16 32.73 -7.64 7.88
N ALA A 17 33.51 -8.21 6.96
CA ALA A 17 32.95 -8.75 5.72
C ALA A 17 31.90 -9.83 6.04
N ALA A 18 30.64 -9.56 5.71
CA ALA A 18 29.51 -10.45 5.93
C ALA A 18 28.91 -10.93 4.60
N SER A 19 28.47 -12.18 4.56
CA SER A 19 27.69 -12.74 3.43
C SER A 19 26.26 -12.20 3.40
N ASP A 20 25.75 -11.82 4.57
CA ASP A 20 24.36 -11.45 4.79
C ASP A 20 24.27 -10.05 5.38
N LYS A 21 23.23 -9.30 4.98
CA LYS A 21 22.96 -7.96 5.51
C LYS A 21 22.52 -8.05 6.96
N HIS A 22 23.17 -7.31 7.86
CA HIS A 22 22.65 -7.06 9.19
C HIS A 22 21.51 -6.05 9.12
N TYR A 23 20.34 -6.40 9.66
CA TYR A 23 19.14 -5.55 9.66
C TYR A 23 18.97 -4.88 11.03
N GLY A 24 18.67 -3.58 11.02
CA GLY A 24 18.27 -2.80 12.19
C GLY A 24 16.87 -2.22 11.97
N ILE A 25 16.62 -0.97 12.39
CA ILE A 25 15.39 -0.27 12.00
C ILE A 25 15.44 0.03 10.50
N ASP A 26 14.62 -0.68 9.72
CA ASP A 26 14.52 -0.54 8.25
C ASP A 26 13.04 -0.33 7.81
N GLY A 27 12.14 -0.10 8.77
CA GLY A 27 10.73 0.19 8.53
C GLY A 27 10.50 1.65 8.17
N SER A 28 9.43 1.90 7.43
CA SER A 28 8.95 3.27 7.17
C SER A 28 8.44 3.91 8.46
N LEU A 29 8.51 5.24 8.50
CA LEU A 29 8.04 6.04 9.61
C LEU A 29 6.75 6.76 9.22
N ARG A 30 5.77 6.72 10.11
CA ARG A 30 4.51 7.47 10.01
C ARG A 30 4.51 8.58 11.04
N SER A 31 4.11 9.78 10.64
CA SER A 31 3.72 10.84 11.57
C SER A 31 2.22 10.87 11.78
N LEU A 32 1.79 11.30 12.97
CA LEU A 32 0.47 11.84 13.24
C LEU A 32 0.67 13.28 13.70
N VAL A 33 0.18 14.25 12.92
CA VAL A 33 0.19 15.67 13.27
C VAL A 33 -1.23 16.13 13.59
N PHE A 34 -1.51 16.45 14.84
CA PHE A 34 -2.77 17.05 15.26
C PHE A 34 -2.53 18.51 15.64
N ASP A 35 -3.01 19.41 14.79
CA ASP A 35 -3.04 20.86 14.99
C ASP A 35 -4.50 21.25 15.30
N GLU A 36 -4.81 21.51 16.58
CA GLU A 36 -6.18 21.74 17.06
C GLU A 36 -6.73 23.07 16.52
N ASP A 37 -5.89 24.12 16.51
CA ASP A 37 -6.28 25.47 16.12
C ASP A 37 -6.03 25.78 14.64
N ARG A 38 -5.34 24.88 13.93
CA ARG A 38 -5.11 24.88 12.48
C ARG A 38 -4.33 26.09 12.01
N ASN A 39 -3.40 26.56 12.83
CA ASN A 39 -2.58 27.73 12.52
C ASN A 39 -1.26 27.36 11.82
N GLY A 40 -0.95 26.06 11.68
CA GLY A 40 0.29 25.54 11.08
C GLY A 40 1.52 25.64 12.01
N ILE A 41 1.33 25.94 13.29
CA ILE A 41 2.34 26.16 14.32
C ILE A 41 2.02 25.28 15.52
N ILE A 42 2.76 24.18 15.65
CA ILE A 42 2.63 23.24 16.77
C ILE A 42 2.83 23.96 18.12
N SER A 43 1.74 24.13 18.87
CA SER A 43 1.71 24.79 20.17
C SER A 43 0.50 24.38 21.02
N GLY A 44 0.52 24.70 22.33
CA GLY A 44 -0.65 24.45 23.20
C GLY A 44 -1.08 22.98 23.26
N ASN A 45 -2.24 22.68 22.69
CA ASN A 45 -2.85 21.35 22.68
C ASN A 45 -2.45 20.49 21.48
N ASP A 46 -1.68 21.03 20.54
CA ASP A 46 -1.22 20.30 19.37
C ASP A 46 -0.31 19.14 19.77
N ARG A 47 -0.31 18.10 18.93
CA ARG A 47 0.46 16.87 19.17
C ARG A 47 1.13 16.44 17.88
N VAL A 48 2.36 15.98 18.01
CA VAL A 48 3.06 15.30 16.91
C VAL A 48 3.61 13.98 17.42
N TYR A 49 3.15 12.89 16.84
CA TYR A 49 3.60 11.54 17.18
C TYR A 49 4.28 10.88 15.99
N LEU A 50 5.29 10.05 16.25
CA LEU A 50 5.96 9.23 15.24
C LEU A 50 5.79 7.74 15.57
N TYR A 51 5.48 6.95 14.56
CA TYR A 51 5.28 5.52 14.64
C TYR A 51 6.15 4.80 13.61
N PHE A 52 6.80 3.71 14.01
CA PHE A 52 7.62 2.93 13.08
C PHE A 52 7.80 1.49 13.55
N GLY A 53 7.96 0.59 12.58
CA GLY A 53 8.36 -0.80 12.79
C GLY A 53 9.84 -1.04 12.51
N MET A 54 10.29 -2.27 12.74
CA MET A 54 11.67 -2.70 12.48
C MET A 54 11.86 -3.36 11.11
N ARG A 55 10.77 -3.72 10.42
CA ARG A 55 10.82 -4.51 9.17
C ARG A 55 11.62 -5.80 9.38
N ARG A 56 12.67 -6.06 8.58
CA ARG A 56 13.53 -7.24 8.76
C ARG A 56 14.35 -7.22 10.05
N GLY A 57 14.41 -6.08 10.75
CA GLY A 57 15.09 -5.96 12.03
C GLY A 57 14.36 -6.64 13.19
N GLY A 58 13.06 -6.90 13.09
CA GLY A 58 12.30 -7.50 14.18
C GLY A 58 10.78 -7.34 14.06
N ASP A 59 10.10 -7.70 15.13
CA ASP A 59 8.63 -7.74 15.26
C ASP A 59 8.10 -6.64 16.21
N THR A 60 8.87 -5.58 16.44
CA THR A 60 8.51 -4.52 17.38
C THR A 60 8.03 -3.26 16.66
N TYR A 61 7.01 -2.61 17.23
CA TYR A 61 6.57 -1.25 16.89
C TYR A 61 6.92 -0.27 18.00
N TYR A 62 7.20 0.96 17.59
CA TYR A 62 7.58 2.08 18.44
C TYR A 62 6.64 3.26 18.25
N ALA A 63 6.37 3.97 19.33
CA ALA A 63 5.73 5.29 19.29
C ALA A 63 6.52 6.33 20.08
N LEU A 64 6.70 7.50 19.47
CA LEU A 64 7.38 8.64 20.06
C LEU A 64 6.48 9.86 20.04
N ASP A 65 6.44 10.60 21.15
CA ASP A 65 5.93 11.95 21.19
C ASP A 65 7.06 12.90 20.82
N VAL A 66 6.91 13.59 19.69
CA VAL A 66 7.86 14.56 19.16
C VAL A 66 7.26 15.97 19.07
N THR A 67 6.17 16.22 19.81
CA THR A 67 5.53 17.54 19.91
C THR A 67 6.57 18.61 20.27
N ASP A 68 7.44 18.31 21.24
CA ASP A 68 8.70 19.04 21.41
C ASP A 68 9.85 18.34 20.68
N LYS A 69 10.19 18.85 19.49
CA LYS A 69 11.30 18.38 18.67
C LYS A 69 12.67 18.38 19.38
N ALA A 70 12.84 19.19 20.43
CA ALA A 70 14.08 19.24 21.21
C ALA A 70 14.13 18.18 22.33
N SER A 71 12.98 17.60 22.69
CA SER A 71 12.86 16.65 23.79
C SER A 71 11.86 15.53 23.48
N PRO A 72 12.10 14.70 22.44
CA PRO A 72 11.21 13.61 22.09
C PRO A 72 11.08 12.60 23.23
N GLN A 73 9.87 12.11 23.48
CA GLN A 73 9.55 11.15 24.55
C GLN A 73 9.11 9.81 23.96
N LEU A 74 9.55 8.71 24.56
CA LEU A 74 9.04 7.39 24.22
C LEU A 74 7.63 7.22 24.82
N MET A 75 6.64 6.91 23.97
CA MET A 75 5.27 6.65 24.41
C MET A 75 5.10 5.17 24.78
N TRP A 76 5.39 4.28 23.84
CA TRP A 76 5.29 2.83 24.05
C TRP A 76 6.17 2.05 23.07
N ILE A 77 6.40 0.79 23.43
CA ILE A 77 7.07 -0.25 22.65
C ILE A 77 6.18 -1.47 22.74
N LYS A 78 5.84 -2.08 21.60
CA LYS A 78 4.89 -3.18 21.51
C LYS A 78 5.37 -4.23 20.50
N ASP A 79 5.28 -5.51 20.86
CA ASP A 79 5.78 -6.62 20.05
C ASP A 79 4.75 -7.78 19.95
N GLY A 80 5.19 -8.96 19.49
CA GLY A 80 4.34 -10.13 19.37
C GLY A 80 3.76 -10.69 20.68
N ALA A 81 4.29 -10.29 21.85
CA ALA A 81 3.71 -10.63 23.14
C ALA A 81 2.49 -9.75 23.47
N ASP A 82 2.49 -8.50 23.01
CA ASP A 82 1.33 -7.60 23.11
C ASP A 82 0.31 -7.87 21.99
N TYR A 83 0.79 -8.20 20.79
CA TYR A 83 0.00 -8.42 19.58
C TYR A 83 0.19 -9.86 19.11
N ALA A 84 -0.61 -10.78 19.66
CA ALA A 84 -0.44 -12.21 19.42
C ALA A 84 -0.44 -12.58 17.92
N GLY A 85 0.61 -13.22 17.42
CA GLY A 85 0.70 -13.60 16.00
C GLY A 85 1.18 -12.48 15.07
N LEU A 86 1.74 -11.40 15.62
CA LEU A 86 2.52 -10.42 14.87
C LEU A 86 3.79 -11.07 14.33
N GLY A 87 4.10 -10.82 13.06
CA GLY A 87 5.36 -11.18 12.42
C GLY A 87 6.34 -10.01 12.42
N GLN A 88 7.34 -10.05 11.53
CA GLN A 88 8.23 -8.92 11.33
C GLN A 88 7.44 -7.67 10.92
N THR A 89 7.69 -6.53 11.55
CA THR A 89 6.87 -5.30 11.42
C THR A 89 7.17 -4.53 10.14
N TRP A 90 6.77 -5.13 9.01
CA TRP A 90 6.92 -4.56 7.66
C TRP A 90 5.83 -3.56 7.31
N SER A 91 4.62 -3.75 7.84
CA SER A 91 3.47 -2.88 7.57
C SER A 91 3.66 -1.56 8.30
N THR A 92 3.56 -0.45 7.60
CA THR A 92 3.63 0.88 8.21
C THR A 92 2.31 1.15 8.94
N PRO A 93 2.33 1.51 10.23
CA PRO A 93 1.11 1.88 10.94
C PRO A 93 0.45 3.09 10.32
N LEU A 94 -0.80 2.97 9.88
CA LEU A 94 -1.59 4.10 9.40
C LEU A 94 -2.34 4.73 10.57
N ALA A 95 -2.11 6.03 10.78
CA ALA A 95 -2.88 6.81 11.76
C ALA A 95 -4.21 7.27 11.15
N THR A 96 -5.31 7.05 11.87
CA THR A 96 -6.66 7.51 11.50
C THR A 96 -7.53 7.59 12.76
N ARG A 97 -8.84 7.83 12.63
CA ARG A 97 -9.80 7.74 13.73
C ARG A 97 -10.77 6.59 13.53
N VAL A 98 -11.10 5.92 14.62
CA VAL A 98 -12.17 4.90 14.67
C VAL A 98 -12.86 5.04 16.02
N ASP A 99 -14.19 5.08 16.03
CA ASP A 99 -14.99 5.08 17.25
C ASP A 99 -15.32 3.64 17.65
N VAL A 100 -14.59 3.10 18.64
CA VAL A 100 -14.82 1.76 19.18
C VAL A 100 -15.60 1.88 20.49
N SER A 101 -16.87 1.50 20.47
CA SER A 101 -17.71 1.60 21.66
C SER A 101 -17.18 0.70 22.79
N GLY A 102 -16.98 1.31 23.96
CA GLY A 102 -16.46 0.64 25.15
C GLY A 102 -14.94 0.52 25.20
N ALA A 103 -14.21 1.01 24.18
CA ALA A 103 -12.77 1.17 24.27
C ALA A 103 -12.39 2.25 25.27
N ALA A 104 -11.30 2.02 26.01
CA ALA A 104 -10.73 2.98 26.94
C ALA A 104 -9.65 3.81 26.24
N TYR A 105 -10.05 4.82 25.47
CA TYR A 105 -9.16 5.81 24.88
C TYR A 105 -8.48 6.62 25.98
N THR A 106 -7.30 6.18 26.43
CA THR A 106 -6.62 6.77 27.59
C THR A 106 -5.75 7.94 27.13
N ASN A 107 -6.14 9.16 27.48
CA ASN A 107 -5.52 10.40 26.99
C ASN A 107 -5.57 10.54 25.45
N ASN A 108 -6.64 10.03 24.84
CA ASN A 108 -6.83 9.97 23.39
C ASN A 108 -8.27 10.34 23.01
N ASP A 109 -8.72 11.53 23.43
CA ASP A 109 -10.11 11.97 23.25
C ASP A 109 -10.50 12.11 21.75
N GLU A 110 -9.50 12.24 20.87
CA GLU A 110 -9.68 12.28 19.41
C GLU A 110 -9.85 10.90 18.76
N GLN A 111 -9.78 9.83 19.55
CA GLN A 111 -9.94 8.44 19.12
C GLN A 111 -8.96 8.03 18.01
N PHE A 112 -7.74 8.55 18.07
CA PHE A 112 -6.70 8.19 17.12
C PHE A 112 -6.30 6.73 17.29
N VAL A 113 -6.31 5.99 16.19
CA VAL A 113 -5.88 4.59 16.14
C VAL A 113 -4.77 4.43 15.12
N LEU A 114 -3.97 3.38 15.32
CA LEU A 114 -3.07 2.86 14.31
C LEU A 114 -3.63 1.57 13.75
N ILE A 115 -3.66 1.48 12.42
CA ILE A 115 -4.10 0.29 11.70
C ILE A 115 -2.91 -0.24 10.89
N PHE A 116 -2.59 -1.53 11.04
CA PHE A 116 -1.50 -2.18 10.32
C PHE A 116 -1.76 -3.67 10.08
N GLY A 117 -1.13 -4.19 9.03
CA GLY A 117 -1.08 -5.62 8.74
C GLY A 117 -0.19 -6.35 9.73
N GLY A 118 -0.39 -7.65 9.86
CA GLY A 118 0.30 -8.46 10.86
C GLY A 118 1.80 -8.62 10.60
N GLY A 119 2.29 -8.20 9.43
CA GLY A 119 3.70 -8.21 9.12
C GLY A 119 4.09 -9.42 8.29
N TYR A 120 5.38 -9.74 8.30
CA TYR A 120 6.02 -10.74 7.45
C TYR A 120 6.43 -11.98 8.25
N ASP A 121 6.10 -13.17 7.73
CA ASP A 121 6.64 -14.44 8.21
C ASP A 121 7.85 -14.84 7.35
N THR A 122 8.96 -15.17 7.99
CA THR A 122 10.20 -15.58 7.32
C THR A 122 10.08 -16.90 6.55
N SER A 123 9.03 -17.70 6.79
CA SER A 123 8.64 -18.82 5.90
C SER A 123 8.56 -18.38 4.43
N GLN A 124 8.14 -17.13 4.19
CA GLN A 124 7.99 -16.54 2.87
C GLN A 124 9.33 -16.15 2.21
N ASP A 125 10.48 -16.47 2.82
CA ASP A 125 11.78 -16.45 2.14
C ASP A 125 12.01 -17.72 1.29
N ASN A 126 11.13 -18.74 1.42
CA ASN A 126 11.16 -19.94 0.58
C ASN A 126 10.38 -19.74 -0.72
N GLU A 127 10.79 -20.44 -1.77
CA GLU A 127 10.20 -20.25 -3.11
C GLU A 127 8.79 -20.84 -3.22
N ASP A 128 8.60 -22.06 -2.72
CA ASP A 128 7.31 -22.76 -2.72
C ASP A 128 6.26 -22.06 -1.86
N TYR A 129 5.00 -22.28 -2.19
CA TYR A 129 3.88 -21.77 -1.40
C TYR A 129 3.78 -22.48 -0.05
N SER A 130 3.53 -21.69 1.00
CA SER A 130 3.15 -22.17 2.33
C SER A 130 2.17 -21.20 2.98
N ALA A 131 1.27 -21.73 3.81
CA ALA A 131 0.56 -20.92 4.80
C ALA A 131 1.53 -20.47 5.90
N ASP A 132 1.19 -19.38 6.59
CA ASP A 132 2.06 -18.74 7.57
C ASP A 132 1.59 -18.96 9.01
N SER A 133 2.54 -18.88 9.92
CA SER A 133 2.28 -19.02 11.36
C SER A 133 2.14 -17.68 12.06
N LEU A 134 2.70 -16.62 11.45
CA LEU A 134 2.72 -15.25 11.92
C LEU A 134 2.29 -14.30 10.80
N GLY A 135 1.89 -13.10 11.19
CA GLY A 135 1.60 -11.99 10.29
C GLY A 135 0.25 -12.05 9.56
N ASN A 136 -0.53 -13.11 9.77
CA ASN A 136 -1.82 -13.35 9.15
C ASN A 136 -2.98 -12.68 9.91
N GLY A 137 -2.95 -11.34 9.98
CA GLY A 137 -4.02 -10.56 10.60
C GLY A 137 -3.91 -9.07 10.35
N ILE A 138 -4.89 -8.32 10.83
CA ILE A 138 -4.91 -6.85 10.83
C ILE A 138 -5.18 -6.39 12.25
N TYR A 139 -4.43 -5.40 12.71
CA TYR A 139 -4.49 -4.87 14.07
C TYR A 139 -4.97 -3.43 14.04
N MET A 140 -5.82 -3.08 15.00
CA MET A 140 -6.21 -1.71 15.30
C MET A 140 -5.90 -1.44 16.77
N VAL A 141 -5.00 -0.49 17.01
CA VAL A 141 -4.52 -0.17 18.37
C VAL A 141 -4.71 1.30 18.67
N ASP A 142 -4.88 1.64 19.94
CA ASP A 142 -4.93 3.01 20.42
C ASP A 142 -3.57 3.70 20.17
N ALA A 143 -3.58 4.82 19.46
CA ALA A 143 -2.35 5.47 19.00
C ALA A 143 -1.50 6.05 20.15
N VAL A 144 -2.11 6.33 21.30
CA VAL A 144 -1.45 6.96 22.45
C VAL A 144 -0.87 5.94 23.43
N SER A 145 -1.60 4.86 23.72
CA SER A 145 -1.23 3.84 24.69
C SER A 145 -0.70 2.54 24.09
N GLY A 146 -0.96 2.31 22.79
CA GLY A 146 -0.64 1.05 22.11
C GLY A 146 -1.56 -0.11 22.53
N ALA A 147 -2.66 0.14 23.22
CA ALA A 147 -3.62 -0.90 23.61
C ALA A 147 -4.34 -1.46 22.38
N LEU A 148 -4.47 -2.79 22.29
CA LEU A 148 -5.24 -3.43 21.23
C LEU A 148 -6.73 -3.11 21.39
N LEU A 149 -7.34 -2.52 20.36
CA LEU A 149 -8.76 -2.15 20.33
C LEU A 149 -9.60 -3.14 19.54
N TRP A 150 -9.04 -3.66 18.45
CA TRP A 150 -9.69 -4.63 17.58
C TRP A 150 -8.66 -5.38 16.75
N ARG A 151 -8.97 -6.62 16.37
CA ARG A 151 -8.16 -7.41 15.43
C ARG A 151 -9.02 -8.31 14.52
N ALA A 152 -8.55 -8.48 13.27
CA ALA A 152 -8.92 -9.61 12.42
C ALA A 152 -7.79 -10.64 12.31
N GLY A 153 -8.14 -11.92 12.21
CA GLY A 153 -7.18 -13.00 12.00
C GLY A 153 -7.83 -14.31 11.56
N GLY A 154 -6.98 -15.29 11.25
CA GLY A 154 -7.40 -16.63 10.85
C GLY A 154 -8.12 -17.43 11.94
N PRO A 155 -8.63 -18.63 11.60
CA PRO A 155 -9.29 -19.52 12.56
C PRO A 155 -8.41 -19.85 13.78
N GLY A 156 -8.99 -19.76 14.98
CA GLY A 156 -8.29 -20.07 16.23
C GLY A 156 -7.33 -18.98 16.74
N SER A 157 -7.24 -17.83 16.07
CA SER A 157 -6.40 -16.69 16.49
C SER A 157 -6.89 -15.97 17.77
N GLY A 158 -8.16 -16.16 18.14
CA GLY A 158 -8.80 -15.42 19.23
C GLY A 158 -9.10 -13.95 18.89
N ALA A 159 -9.02 -13.57 17.61
CA ALA A 159 -9.35 -12.24 17.11
C ALA A 159 -10.85 -11.90 17.24
N ASP A 160 -11.18 -10.62 17.31
CA ASP A 160 -12.57 -10.13 17.35
C ASP A 160 -13.34 -10.50 16.08
N MET A 161 -12.63 -10.51 14.95
CA MET A 161 -13.14 -10.94 13.65
C MET A 161 -12.32 -12.14 13.13
N ILE A 162 -13.00 -13.23 12.83
CA ILE A 162 -12.38 -14.42 12.22
C ILE A 162 -12.66 -14.41 10.72
N VAL A 163 -11.59 -14.42 9.92
CA VAL A 163 -11.64 -14.57 8.46
C VAL A 163 -10.91 -15.86 8.11
N ASN A 164 -11.61 -16.84 7.56
CA ASN A 164 -11.05 -18.18 7.37
C ASN A 164 -9.82 -18.18 6.45
N GLU A 165 -9.81 -17.29 5.47
CA GLU A 165 -8.78 -17.15 4.45
C GLU A 165 -7.56 -16.32 4.92
N MET A 166 -7.55 -15.79 6.14
CA MET A 166 -6.36 -15.12 6.72
C MET A 166 -5.33 -16.15 7.21
N GLU A 167 -4.71 -16.83 6.25
CA GLU A 167 -3.70 -17.87 6.47
C GLU A 167 -2.29 -17.41 6.12
N ASN A 168 -2.16 -16.28 5.43
CA ASN A 168 -0.88 -15.75 4.96
C ASN A 168 -0.56 -14.38 5.55
N ALA A 169 0.73 -14.11 5.67
CA ALA A 169 1.29 -12.87 6.17
C ALA A 169 0.79 -11.65 5.36
N ILE A 170 0.50 -10.54 6.06
CA ILE A 170 0.09 -9.25 5.48
C ILE A 170 1.20 -8.23 5.79
N PRO A 171 2.25 -8.16 4.96
CA PRO A 171 3.39 -7.26 5.19
C PRO A 171 3.15 -5.84 4.66
N GLY A 172 2.22 -5.66 3.72
CA GLY A 172 1.90 -4.35 3.15
C GLY A 172 1.06 -3.49 4.09
N ASP A 173 1.03 -2.20 3.82
CA ASP A 173 0.21 -1.24 4.57
C ASP A 173 -1.28 -1.53 4.33
N VAL A 174 -2.12 -1.30 5.34
CA VAL A 174 -3.57 -1.41 5.20
C VAL A 174 -4.10 -0.10 4.63
N ARG A 175 -4.77 -0.16 3.48
CA ARG A 175 -5.38 1.02 2.85
C ARG A 175 -6.70 1.34 3.53
N VAL A 176 -6.78 2.47 4.21
CA VAL A 176 -8.00 2.92 4.91
C VAL A 176 -8.60 4.12 4.20
N ILE A 177 -9.93 4.15 4.11
CA ILE A 177 -10.70 5.15 3.37
C ILE A 177 -11.81 5.68 4.26
N ASP A 178 -11.91 7.00 4.35
CA ASP A 178 -13.08 7.74 4.83
C ASP A 178 -13.89 8.16 3.59
N LEU A 179 -15.07 7.55 3.42
CA LEU A 179 -15.92 7.72 2.23
C LEU A 179 -16.98 8.79 2.43
N ASN A 180 -17.37 9.07 3.67
CA ASN A 180 -18.40 10.06 4.00
C ASN A 180 -17.80 11.40 4.48
N GLN A 181 -16.48 11.47 4.64
CA GLN A 181 -15.69 12.61 5.08
C GLN A 181 -16.05 13.12 6.49
N ASP A 182 -16.38 12.20 7.40
CA ASP A 182 -16.63 12.50 8.82
C ASP A 182 -15.37 12.45 9.69
N GLY A 183 -14.22 12.10 9.10
CA GLY A 183 -12.92 12.00 9.77
C GLY A 183 -12.64 10.63 10.37
N PHE A 184 -13.55 9.65 10.23
CA PHE A 184 -13.40 8.29 10.70
C PHE A 184 -13.24 7.29 9.56
N ALA A 185 -12.53 6.20 9.82
CA ALA A 185 -12.39 5.13 8.84
C ALA A 185 -13.75 4.49 8.53
N ASP A 186 -14.04 4.30 7.24
CA ASP A 186 -15.24 3.62 6.74
C ASP A 186 -14.93 2.26 6.13
N ARG A 187 -13.77 2.14 5.47
CA ARG A 187 -13.38 0.96 4.71
C ARG A 187 -11.88 0.71 4.79
N MET A 188 -11.50 -0.56 4.76
CA MET A 188 -10.11 -1.00 4.69
C MET A 188 -9.90 -2.02 3.57
N TYR A 189 -8.75 -1.96 2.91
CA TYR A 189 -8.25 -3.00 2.01
C TYR A 189 -6.85 -3.43 2.43
N ALA A 190 -6.57 -4.72 2.31
CA ALA A 190 -5.25 -5.29 2.58
C ALA A 190 -5.01 -6.45 1.62
N ALA A 191 -3.74 -6.78 1.38
CA ALA A 191 -3.37 -7.91 0.55
C ALA A 191 -2.32 -8.77 1.24
N ASP A 192 -2.36 -10.07 1.00
CA ASP A 192 -1.48 -11.03 1.65
C ASP A 192 -0.47 -11.69 0.71
N MET A 193 0.42 -12.45 1.33
CA MET A 193 1.47 -13.22 0.66
C MET A 193 0.95 -14.49 -0.04
N GLY A 194 -0.31 -14.87 0.19
CA GLY A 194 -0.99 -15.94 -0.54
C GLY A 194 -1.56 -15.48 -1.90
N GLY A 195 -1.54 -14.17 -2.15
CA GLY A 195 -2.10 -13.54 -3.33
C GLY A 195 -3.59 -13.23 -3.19
N ARG A 196 -4.09 -13.01 -1.97
CA ARG A 196 -5.46 -12.59 -1.69
C ARG A 196 -5.52 -11.09 -1.46
N VAL A 197 -6.67 -10.49 -1.79
CA VAL A 197 -7.03 -9.12 -1.41
C VAL A 197 -8.26 -9.21 -0.54
N PHE A 198 -8.25 -8.53 0.60
CA PHE A 198 -9.34 -8.47 1.56
C PHE A 198 -9.98 -7.09 1.55
N ARG A 199 -11.27 -7.05 1.86
CA ARG A 199 -12.02 -5.83 2.10
C ARG A 199 -12.73 -5.91 3.45
N PHE A 200 -12.75 -4.79 4.17
CA PHE A 200 -13.44 -4.63 5.44
C PHE A 200 -14.25 -3.33 5.46
N ASP A 201 -15.45 -3.34 6.02
CA ASP A 201 -16.25 -2.15 6.28
C ASP A 201 -16.33 -1.90 7.80
N VAL A 202 -16.08 -0.65 8.20
CA VAL A 202 -16.00 -0.21 9.60
C VAL A 202 -17.31 0.48 10.01
N PHE A 203 -17.88 0.06 11.14
CA PHE A 203 -19.12 0.56 11.71
C PHE A 203 -18.80 1.31 13.02
N ASN A 204 -18.37 2.56 12.88
CA ASN A 204 -18.08 3.45 14.01
C ASN A 204 -19.22 3.48 15.05
N GLY A 205 -18.85 3.48 16.33
CA GLY A 205 -19.75 3.42 17.48
C GLY A 205 -20.20 2.02 17.88
N GLN A 206 -19.69 0.96 17.25
CA GLN A 206 -19.97 -0.43 17.62
C GLN A 206 -18.87 -1.01 18.53
N SER A 207 -19.20 -2.06 19.29
CA SER A 207 -18.22 -2.80 20.09
C SER A 207 -17.27 -3.61 19.19
N PRO A 208 -16.06 -4.00 19.65
CA PRO A 208 -15.08 -4.71 18.84
C PRO A 208 -15.64 -5.88 18.00
N THR A 209 -16.50 -6.72 18.58
CA THR A 209 -17.11 -7.88 17.89
C THR A 209 -18.09 -7.55 16.75
N SER A 210 -18.48 -6.28 16.60
CA SER A 210 -19.41 -5.82 15.57
C SER A 210 -18.93 -4.53 14.89
N LEU A 211 -17.70 -4.11 15.21
CA LEU A 211 -17.05 -2.92 14.66
C LEU A 211 -16.76 -3.08 13.18
N VAL A 212 -16.37 -4.28 12.75
CA VAL A 212 -15.91 -4.53 11.39
C VAL A 212 -16.59 -5.76 10.83
N THR A 213 -17.03 -5.67 9.58
CA THR A 213 -17.38 -6.81 8.73
C THR A 213 -16.39 -6.87 7.58
N GLY A 214 -16.25 -8.03 6.93
CA GLY A 214 -15.31 -8.16 5.84
C GLY A 214 -15.08 -9.59 5.38
N GLY A 215 -14.19 -9.75 4.42
CA GLY A 215 -13.83 -11.05 3.87
C GLY A 215 -12.88 -10.93 2.67
N MET A 216 -12.61 -12.08 2.05
CA MET A 216 -11.80 -12.15 0.85
C MET A 216 -12.53 -11.51 -0.35
N PHE A 217 -11.95 -10.44 -0.89
CA PHE A 217 -12.46 -9.72 -2.05
C PHE A 217 -11.95 -10.33 -3.37
N ALA A 218 -10.68 -10.75 -3.39
CA ALA A 218 -10.06 -11.40 -4.53
C ALA A 218 -9.08 -12.50 -4.09
N THR A 219 -8.95 -13.53 -4.92
CA THR A 219 -7.91 -14.55 -4.83
C THR A 219 -7.19 -14.66 -6.17
N LEU A 220 -5.95 -14.19 -6.19
CA LEU A 220 -5.16 -13.94 -7.38
C LEU A 220 -3.85 -14.72 -7.37
N GLY A 221 -3.53 -15.47 -6.31
CA GLY A 221 -2.29 -16.24 -6.17
C GLY A 221 -2.53 -17.72 -5.85
N ALA A 222 -1.54 -18.33 -5.20
CA ALA A 222 -1.47 -19.77 -5.00
C ALA A 222 -2.38 -20.30 -3.87
N ALA A 223 -2.81 -19.44 -2.95
CA ALA A 223 -3.40 -19.88 -1.68
C ALA A 223 -4.72 -20.65 -1.82
N ASP A 224 -5.52 -20.34 -2.83
CA ASP A 224 -6.82 -21.00 -3.10
C ASP A 224 -6.77 -21.96 -4.29
N LEU A 225 -5.58 -22.30 -4.77
CA LEU A 225 -5.39 -23.32 -5.81
C LEU A 225 -5.25 -24.72 -5.18
N ALA A 226 -5.45 -25.75 -6.00
CA ALA A 226 -5.28 -27.13 -5.57
C ALA A 226 -3.83 -27.41 -5.16
N ALA A 227 -3.64 -28.00 -3.97
CA ALA A 227 -2.32 -28.32 -3.45
C ALA A 227 -1.68 -29.55 -4.14
N PRO A 228 -0.36 -29.52 -4.45
CA PRO A 228 0.52 -28.35 -4.37
C PRO A 228 0.25 -27.37 -5.52
N PRO A 229 0.17 -26.06 -5.26
CA PRO A 229 0.00 -25.09 -6.33
C PRO A 229 1.28 -24.99 -7.18
N PRO A 230 1.17 -24.69 -8.48
CA PRO A 230 2.33 -24.46 -9.32
C PRO A 230 3.06 -23.18 -8.89
N LEU A 231 4.40 -23.21 -8.91
CA LEU A 231 5.25 -22.07 -8.58
C LEU A 231 4.92 -20.82 -9.42
N SER A 232 4.56 -21.00 -10.70
CA SER A 232 4.18 -19.91 -11.60
C SER A 232 2.99 -19.08 -11.09
N GLU A 233 2.14 -19.66 -10.23
CA GLU A 233 0.97 -19.00 -9.66
C GLU A 233 1.20 -18.46 -8.25
N ASN A 234 2.41 -18.61 -7.69
CA ASN A 234 2.77 -18.15 -6.34
C ASN A 234 3.05 -16.63 -6.29
N ARG A 235 2.08 -15.86 -6.77
CA ARG A 235 2.05 -14.40 -6.72
C ARG A 235 1.82 -13.93 -5.30
N ARG A 236 2.70 -13.04 -4.83
CA ARG A 236 2.70 -12.50 -3.47
C ARG A 236 2.50 -10.98 -3.50
N PHE A 237 1.73 -10.44 -2.57
CA PHE A 237 1.56 -9.00 -2.43
C PHE A 237 2.35 -8.47 -1.23
N TYR A 238 3.34 -7.60 -1.52
CA TYR A 238 4.17 -6.94 -0.51
C TYR A 238 3.74 -5.51 -0.20
N ASN A 239 2.98 -4.90 -1.10
CA ASN A 239 2.65 -3.47 -1.07
C ASN A 239 1.16 -3.28 -0.76
N SER A 240 0.80 -2.07 -0.33
CA SER A 240 -0.60 -1.71 -0.13
C SER A 240 -1.37 -1.72 -1.46
N PRO A 241 -2.66 -2.09 -1.47
CA PRO A 241 -3.53 -1.80 -2.61
C PRO A 241 -3.74 -0.29 -2.76
N ASP A 242 -3.52 0.25 -3.96
CA ASP A 242 -3.88 1.62 -4.29
C ASP A 242 -5.36 1.69 -4.65
N VAL A 243 -6.11 2.57 -3.99
CA VAL A 243 -7.57 2.65 -4.14
C VAL A 243 -8.01 4.05 -4.54
N SER A 244 -8.71 4.14 -5.66
CA SER A 244 -9.20 5.39 -6.25
C SER A 244 -10.68 5.28 -6.64
N LEU A 245 -11.42 6.37 -6.47
CA LEU A 245 -12.80 6.47 -6.96
C LEU A 245 -12.76 6.79 -8.45
N VAL A 246 -13.32 5.90 -9.26
CA VAL A 246 -13.46 6.11 -10.70
C VAL A 246 -14.91 6.48 -11.01
N ASN A 247 -15.11 7.68 -11.55
CA ASN A 247 -16.40 8.12 -12.07
C ASN A 247 -16.32 8.18 -13.59
N SER A 248 -16.63 7.05 -14.23
CA SER A 248 -16.52 6.95 -15.68
C SER A 248 -17.65 7.70 -16.39
N GLU A 249 -17.32 8.49 -17.41
CA GLU A 249 -18.31 9.05 -18.34
C GLU A 249 -18.81 8.00 -19.35
N LEU A 250 -18.23 6.79 -19.36
CA LEU A 250 -18.64 5.71 -20.25
C LEU A 250 -20.06 5.23 -19.93
N ALA A 251 -20.90 5.24 -20.95
CA ALA A 251 -22.30 4.85 -20.82
C ALA A 251 -22.45 3.44 -20.24
N GLY A 252 -23.15 3.34 -19.10
CA GLY A 252 -23.47 2.07 -18.46
C GLY A 252 -22.42 1.57 -17.47
N VAL A 253 -21.31 2.27 -17.26
CA VAL A 253 -20.33 1.98 -16.21
C VAL A 253 -20.69 2.79 -14.97
N PRO A 254 -21.27 2.20 -13.91
CA PRO A 254 -21.49 2.91 -12.66
C PRO A 254 -20.16 3.27 -11.99
N PRO A 255 -20.12 4.26 -11.09
CA PRO A 255 -18.94 4.54 -10.28
C PRO A 255 -18.46 3.27 -9.56
N PHE A 256 -17.15 3.09 -9.48
CA PHE A 256 -16.52 1.98 -8.78
C PHE A 256 -15.24 2.47 -8.09
N LEU A 257 -14.80 1.74 -7.06
CA LEU A 257 -13.44 1.89 -6.55
C LEU A 257 -12.53 1.01 -7.40
N ASN A 258 -11.53 1.60 -8.04
CA ASN A 258 -10.42 0.87 -8.61
C ASN A 258 -9.48 0.45 -7.48
N ILE A 259 -9.07 -0.82 -7.48
CA ILE A 259 -8.03 -1.34 -6.59
C ILE A 259 -6.87 -1.81 -7.47
N ALA A 260 -5.85 -0.97 -7.57
CA ALA A 260 -4.63 -1.23 -8.32
C ALA A 260 -3.59 -1.94 -7.43
N ILE A 261 -3.12 -3.11 -7.87
CA ILE A 261 -2.14 -3.88 -7.11
C ILE A 261 -1.28 -4.76 -8.03
N GLY A 262 0.02 -4.78 -7.76
CA GLY A 262 0.99 -5.61 -8.48
C GLY A 262 1.60 -6.68 -7.59
N SER A 263 1.77 -7.89 -8.14
CA SER A 263 2.45 -8.98 -7.45
C SER A 263 3.96 -8.94 -7.68
N GLY A 264 4.72 -9.46 -6.72
CA GLY A 264 6.15 -9.63 -6.90
C GLY A 264 6.87 -10.26 -5.73
N TYR A 265 7.84 -11.14 -6.01
CA TYR A 265 8.63 -11.76 -4.95
C TYR A 265 9.80 -10.86 -4.47
N ARG A 266 9.52 -9.94 -3.53
CA ARG A 266 10.51 -8.96 -3.06
C ARG A 266 11.74 -9.55 -2.36
N ALA A 267 11.60 -10.64 -1.61
CA ALA A 267 12.75 -11.29 -0.96
C ALA A 267 13.72 -11.92 -1.97
N HIS A 268 13.22 -12.31 -3.15
CA HIS A 268 14.00 -12.87 -4.26
C HIS A 268 13.72 -12.10 -5.55
N PRO A 269 14.19 -10.85 -5.67
CA PRO A 269 13.84 -9.98 -6.79
C PRO A 269 14.37 -10.50 -8.13
N LEU A 270 15.35 -11.41 -8.13
CA LEU A 270 15.90 -12.06 -9.33
C LEU A 270 15.20 -13.37 -9.72
N ASN A 271 14.19 -13.82 -8.96
CA ASN A 271 13.41 -15.01 -9.28
C ASN A 271 12.67 -14.86 -10.62
N THR A 272 12.65 -15.91 -11.44
CA THR A 272 11.95 -15.95 -12.73
C THR A 272 10.91 -17.08 -12.83
N GLY A 273 10.67 -17.80 -11.73
CA GLY A 273 9.77 -18.96 -11.70
C GLY A 273 8.30 -18.59 -11.55
N ILE A 274 8.02 -17.40 -11.02
CA ILE A 274 6.67 -16.87 -10.78
C ILE A 274 6.24 -16.01 -11.98
N GLN A 275 5.00 -16.21 -12.44
CA GLN A 275 4.37 -15.34 -13.44
C GLN A 275 3.61 -14.25 -12.71
N ASP A 276 4.32 -13.15 -12.43
CA ASP A 276 3.77 -11.97 -11.78
C ASP A 276 2.86 -11.16 -12.72
N ARG A 277 1.97 -10.38 -12.11
CA ARG A 277 0.92 -9.61 -12.80
C ARG A 277 0.66 -8.30 -12.10
N PHE A 278 0.13 -7.34 -12.87
CA PHE A 278 -0.53 -6.16 -12.35
C PHE A 278 -2.03 -6.27 -12.56
N TYR A 279 -2.81 -5.79 -11.58
CA TYR A 279 -4.26 -5.90 -11.55
C TYR A 279 -4.90 -4.52 -11.31
N GLY A 280 -5.95 -4.21 -12.06
CA GLY A 280 -6.91 -3.14 -11.74
C GLY A 280 -8.27 -3.76 -11.45
N LEU A 281 -8.60 -3.96 -10.17
CA LEU A 281 -9.84 -4.59 -9.73
C LEU A 281 -10.95 -3.56 -9.54
N ARG A 282 -12.20 -3.93 -9.81
CA ARG A 282 -13.36 -3.05 -9.63
C ARG A 282 -14.22 -3.48 -8.44
N ASP A 283 -14.38 -2.59 -7.47
CA ASP A 283 -15.39 -2.71 -6.42
C ASP A 283 -16.59 -1.79 -6.73
N PRO A 284 -17.75 -2.34 -7.12
CA PRO A 284 -18.92 -1.55 -7.47
C PRO A 284 -19.65 -0.97 -6.25
N ASN A 285 -19.35 -1.42 -5.04
CA ASN A 285 -20.04 -1.01 -3.82
C ASN A 285 -19.33 0.20 -3.19
N VAL A 286 -19.26 1.31 -3.93
CA VAL A 286 -18.48 2.51 -3.53
C VAL A 286 -18.88 3.01 -2.14
N PHE A 287 -20.15 3.39 -1.96
CA PHE A 287 -20.63 4.02 -0.72
C PHE A 287 -21.41 3.07 0.19
N THR A 288 -21.55 1.81 -0.20
CA THR A 288 -22.35 0.81 0.53
C THR A 288 -21.44 -0.02 1.42
N LYS A 289 -21.65 0.06 2.74
CA LYS A 289 -21.10 -0.90 3.71
C LYS A 289 -21.88 -2.21 3.63
N LEU A 290 -21.19 -3.34 3.65
CA LEU A 290 -21.78 -4.67 3.59
C LEU A 290 -21.82 -5.27 4.99
N THR A 291 -22.93 -5.92 5.32
CA THR A 291 -23.04 -6.78 6.49
C THR A 291 -22.22 -8.05 6.31
N GLN A 292 -21.90 -8.76 7.40
CA GLN A 292 -21.15 -10.02 7.29
C GLN A 292 -21.83 -11.05 6.37
N PRO A 293 -23.16 -11.29 6.44
CA PRO A 293 -23.82 -12.20 5.50
C PRO A 293 -23.73 -11.77 4.03
N GLU A 294 -23.62 -10.47 3.75
CA GLU A 294 -23.41 -9.97 2.39
C GLU A 294 -21.98 -10.24 1.92
N PHE A 295 -20.97 -10.08 2.79
CA PHE A 295 -19.60 -10.49 2.50
C PHE A 295 -19.49 -12.00 2.26
N ASP A 296 -20.10 -12.83 3.12
CA ASP A 296 -20.08 -14.29 2.99
C ASP A 296 -20.75 -14.78 1.69
N ALA A 297 -21.63 -13.96 1.09
CA ALA A 297 -22.30 -14.26 -0.17
C ALA A 297 -21.52 -13.77 -1.42
N ILE A 298 -20.46 -12.96 -1.24
CA ILE A 298 -19.64 -12.50 -2.37
C ILE A 298 -18.87 -13.69 -2.95
N THR A 299 -18.89 -13.80 -4.27
CA THR A 299 -17.93 -14.64 -4.99
C THR A 299 -16.64 -13.85 -5.18
N PRO A 300 -15.50 -14.28 -4.62
CA PRO A 300 -14.24 -13.56 -4.76
C PRO A 300 -13.82 -13.44 -6.23
N ILE A 301 -13.16 -12.33 -6.57
CA ILE A 301 -12.58 -12.13 -7.89
C ILE A 301 -11.42 -13.12 -8.05
N THR A 302 -11.40 -13.88 -9.14
CA THR A 302 -10.29 -14.78 -9.48
C THR A 302 -9.49 -14.26 -10.67
N ASP A 303 -8.26 -14.70 -10.81
CA ASP A 303 -7.42 -14.34 -11.98
C ASP A 303 -8.10 -14.65 -13.32
N ALA A 304 -8.91 -15.71 -13.38
CA ALA A 304 -9.57 -16.18 -14.60
C ALA A 304 -10.74 -15.32 -15.07
N VAL A 305 -11.37 -14.53 -14.18
CA VAL A 305 -12.54 -13.69 -14.54
C VAL A 305 -12.16 -12.25 -14.91
N LEU A 306 -10.89 -11.89 -14.78
CA LEU A 306 -10.37 -10.58 -15.17
C LEU A 306 -10.06 -10.56 -16.67
N ASP A 307 -10.33 -9.41 -17.29
CA ASP A 307 -9.99 -9.18 -18.69
C ASP A 307 -8.47 -9.05 -18.85
N ASP A 308 -7.89 -9.89 -19.69
CA ASP A 308 -6.45 -9.83 -20.00
C ASP A 308 -6.18 -8.77 -21.06
N VAL A 309 -5.55 -7.67 -20.65
CA VAL A 309 -5.28 -6.53 -21.52
C VAL A 309 -3.85 -6.50 -22.03
N THR A 310 -3.03 -7.48 -21.66
CA THR A 310 -1.57 -7.52 -21.89
C THR A 310 -1.17 -7.18 -23.33
N SER A 311 -1.90 -7.71 -24.32
CA SER A 311 -1.59 -7.59 -25.75
C SER A 311 -2.65 -6.83 -26.55
N VAL A 312 -3.48 -6.02 -25.89
CA VAL A 312 -4.58 -5.26 -26.51
C VAL A 312 -4.38 -3.77 -26.27
N LEU A 313 -4.22 -2.98 -27.34
CA LEU A 313 -3.91 -1.55 -27.27
C LEU A 313 -5.06 -0.72 -26.65
N GLY A 314 -6.29 -0.92 -27.14
CA GLY A 314 -7.51 -0.27 -26.65
C GLY A 314 -8.55 -1.31 -26.25
N PRO A 315 -8.36 -1.99 -25.10
CA PRO A 315 -9.25 -3.04 -24.65
C PRO A 315 -10.61 -2.49 -24.25
N VAL A 316 -11.69 -3.17 -24.64
CA VAL A 316 -13.04 -2.79 -24.22
C VAL A 316 -13.43 -3.62 -23.00
N ILE A 317 -13.35 -3.01 -21.82
CA ILE A 317 -13.72 -3.68 -20.56
C ILE A 317 -15.25 -3.59 -20.36
N PRO A 318 -15.97 -4.72 -20.30
CA PRO A 318 -17.41 -4.70 -20.07
C PRO A 318 -17.78 -3.97 -18.76
N PRO A 319 -18.92 -3.26 -18.70
CA PRO A 319 -19.36 -2.62 -17.46
C PRO A 319 -19.57 -3.58 -16.28
N SER A 320 -19.91 -4.84 -16.58
CA SER A 320 -20.06 -5.92 -15.59
C SER A 320 -18.74 -6.59 -15.20
N SER A 321 -17.63 -6.24 -15.86
CA SER A 321 -16.32 -6.83 -15.56
C SER A 321 -15.88 -6.46 -14.14
N ARG A 322 -15.13 -7.38 -13.54
CA ARG A 322 -14.53 -7.21 -12.22
C ARG A 322 -13.15 -6.55 -12.27
N GLY A 323 -12.69 -6.17 -13.46
CA GLY A 323 -11.42 -5.48 -13.66
C GLY A 323 -10.60 -6.07 -14.80
N TRP A 324 -9.34 -5.67 -14.85
CA TRP A 324 -8.39 -6.07 -15.89
C TRP A 324 -7.05 -6.51 -15.27
N LYS A 325 -6.23 -7.19 -16.07
CA LYS A 325 -4.89 -7.63 -15.68
C LYS A 325 -3.86 -7.46 -16.80
N ILE A 326 -2.61 -7.19 -16.41
CA ILE A 326 -1.43 -7.18 -17.28
C ILE A 326 -0.47 -8.27 -16.81
N ASN A 327 -0.11 -9.19 -17.71
CA ASN A 327 0.93 -10.19 -17.45
C ASN A 327 2.33 -9.57 -17.57
N LEU A 328 3.21 -9.82 -16.60
CA LEU A 328 4.58 -9.32 -16.58
C LEU A 328 5.56 -10.41 -17.02
N ALA A 329 6.19 -10.24 -18.18
CA ALA A 329 6.96 -11.29 -18.82
C ALA A 329 8.40 -11.41 -18.26
N GLY A 330 9.02 -12.58 -18.42
CA GLY A 330 10.45 -12.74 -18.12
C GLY A 330 10.83 -12.63 -16.63
N GLY A 331 9.89 -12.92 -15.72
CA GLY A 331 10.08 -12.76 -14.28
C GLY A 331 10.01 -11.31 -13.81
N GLU A 332 9.51 -10.40 -14.66
CA GLU A 332 9.18 -9.04 -14.27
C GLU A 332 8.14 -9.00 -13.17
N LYS A 333 8.31 -8.10 -12.19
CA LYS A 333 7.50 -8.05 -10.98
C LYS A 333 7.36 -6.64 -10.42
N VAL A 334 6.31 -6.40 -9.64
CA VAL A 334 6.03 -5.11 -9.02
C VAL A 334 6.46 -5.15 -7.55
N LEU A 335 7.37 -4.26 -7.18
CA LEU A 335 8.02 -4.26 -5.85
C LEU A 335 7.82 -2.97 -5.08
N ALA A 336 7.01 -2.05 -5.59
CA ALA A 336 6.61 -0.81 -4.96
C ALA A 336 5.09 -0.62 -5.06
N GLU A 337 4.53 0.25 -4.24
CA GLU A 337 3.11 0.59 -4.30
C GLU A 337 2.78 1.27 -5.64
N ALA A 338 1.58 0.99 -6.15
CA ALA A 338 1.04 1.75 -7.28
C ALA A 338 0.46 3.07 -6.79
N ARG A 339 0.25 4.02 -7.71
CA ARG A 339 -0.46 5.27 -7.43
C ARG A 339 -1.40 5.60 -8.57
N THR A 340 -2.65 5.89 -8.26
CA THR A 340 -3.60 6.43 -9.24
C THR A 340 -3.67 7.95 -9.10
N PHE A 341 -3.49 8.66 -10.21
CA PHE A 341 -3.68 10.10 -10.29
C PHE A 341 -4.19 10.46 -11.68
N ASP A 342 -5.17 11.37 -11.76
CA ASP A 342 -5.73 11.87 -13.03
C ASP A 342 -6.20 10.75 -13.98
N ASP A 343 -6.95 9.77 -13.43
CA ASP A 343 -7.41 8.56 -14.13
C ASP A 343 -6.30 7.66 -14.71
N GLN A 344 -5.05 7.88 -14.31
CA GLN A 344 -3.88 7.09 -14.72
C GLN A 344 -3.30 6.33 -13.53
N VAL A 345 -2.97 5.06 -13.75
CA VAL A 345 -2.30 4.19 -12.78
C VAL A 345 -0.81 4.14 -13.09
N PHE A 346 -0.01 4.57 -12.13
CA PHE A 346 1.44 4.57 -12.18
C PHE A 346 1.98 3.44 -11.31
N PHE A 347 2.89 2.64 -11.84
CA PHE A 347 3.60 1.64 -11.04
C PHE A 347 4.97 1.33 -11.63
N THR A 348 5.90 0.93 -10.77
CA THR A 348 7.23 0.49 -11.21
C THR A 348 7.36 -1.03 -11.17
N SER A 349 8.02 -1.57 -12.18
CA SER A 349 8.39 -2.98 -12.22
C SER A 349 9.90 -3.18 -12.24
N LEU A 350 10.33 -4.38 -11.91
CA LEU A 350 11.71 -4.85 -12.01
C LEU A 350 11.74 -6.16 -12.79
N THR A 351 12.48 -6.19 -13.89
CA THR A 351 12.76 -7.41 -14.67
C THR A 351 14.16 -7.92 -14.37
N PRO A 352 14.33 -9.17 -13.89
CA PRO A 352 15.65 -9.79 -13.78
C PRO A 352 16.35 -9.84 -15.14
N LEU A 353 17.62 -9.45 -15.18
CA LEU A 353 18.45 -9.58 -16.38
C LEU A 353 19.26 -10.89 -16.31
N PRO A 354 19.65 -11.47 -17.46
CA PRO A 354 20.60 -12.58 -17.49
C PRO A 354 21.86 -12.28 -16.68
N GLN A 355 22.49 -13.31 -16.12
CA GLN A 355 23.70 -13.10 -15.34
C GLN A 355 24.84 -12.54 -16.21
N GLU A 356 25.28 -11.33 -15.87
CA GLU A 356 26.46 -10.70 -16.44
C GLU A 356 27.71 -11.03 -15.61
N PRO A 357 28.86 -11.39 -16.24
CA PRO A 357 30.12 -11.66 -15.53
C PRO A 357 30.63 -10.47 -14.73
N ASN A 358 30.20 -9.26 -15.09
CA ASN A 358 30.58 -8.03 -14.42
C ASN A 358 29.61 -7.73 -13.27
N SER A 359 30.09 -7.88 -12.04
CA SER A 359 29.33 -7.58 -10.82
C SER A 359 28.93 -6.12 -10.65
N CYS A 360 29.52 -5.20 -11.44
CA CYS A 360 29.21 -3.78 -11.42
C CYS A 360 28.05 -3.39 -12.35
N LEU A 361 27.54 -4.32 -13.16
CA LEU A 361 26.35 -4.08 -13.99
C LEU A 361 25.07 -4.39 -13.22
N PRO A 362 23.98 -3.65 -13.48
CA PRO A 362 22.70 -3.93 -12.87
C PRO A 362 22.22 -5.34 -13.27
N LYS A 363 21.79 -6.12 -12.27
CA LYS A 363 21.25 -7.47 -12.48
C LYS A 363 19.76 -7.47 -12.83
N ALA A 364 19.17 -6.29 -12.97
CA ALA A 364 17.76 -6.11 -13.26
C ALA A 364 17.53 -4.76 -13.96
N GLN A 365 16.44 -4.66 -14.71
CA GLN A 365 15.99 -3.44 -15.38
C GLN A 365 14.68 -2.99 -14.75
N ASN A 366 14.60 -1.71 -14.36
CA ASN A 366 13.35 -1.13 -13.91
C ASN A 366 12.54 -0.56 -15.09
N ARG A 367 11.21 -0.60 -14.98
CA ARG A 367 10.30 0.15 -15.86
C ARG A 367 9.33 0.98 -15.02
N LEU A 368 8.90 2.11 -15.56
CA LEU A 368 7.72 2.85 -15.12
C LEU A 368 6.59 2.52 -16.08
N TYR A 369 5.46 2.05 -15.55
CA TYR A 369 4.21 1.91 -16.26
C TYR A 369 3.31 3.10 -15.98
N VAL A 370 2.63 3.58 -17.02
CA VAL A 370 1.54 4.56 -16.93
C VAL A 370 0.42 4.08 -17.82
N VAL A 371 -0.71 3.70 -17.21
CA VAL A 371 -1.83 3.08 -17.92
C VAL A 371 -3.16 3.67 -17.47
N ASP A 372 -4.16 3.66 -18.33
CA ASP A 372 -5.50 4.13 -18.03
C ASP A 372 -6.16 3.27 -16.94
N VAL A 373 -6.80 3.89 -15.96
CA VAL A 373 -7.45 3.19 -14.83
C VAL A 373 -8.62 2.29 -15.28
N LEU A 374 -9.30 2.66 -16.36
CA LEU A 374 -10.49 1.97 -16.84
C LEU A 374 -10.13 0.64 -17.51
N ASP A 375 -9.06 0.61 -18.30
CA ASP A 375 -8.80 -0.48 -19.23
C ASP A 375 -7.32 -0.88 -19.38
N GLY A 376 -6.39 -0.17 -18.74
CA GLY A 376 -4.97 -0.44 -18.80
C GLY A 376 -4.33 -0.08 -20.15
N SER A 377 -4.98 0.70 -21.02
CA SER A 377 -4.37 1.24 -22.26
C SER A 377 -3.22 2.21 -21.95
N PRO A 378 -2.26 2.39 -22.88
CA PRO A 378 -1.29 3.48 -22.77
C PRO A 378 -2.01 4.83 -22.83
N VAL A 379 -1.50 5.82 -22.09
CA VAL A 379 -2.12 7.16 -21.96
C VAL A 379 -1.31 8.27 -22.63
N THR A 380 -0.03 8.03 -22.87
CA THR A 380 0.88 8.95 -23.56
C THR A 380 1.93 8.14 -24.31
N ASN A 381 2.60 8.75 -25.29
CA ASN A 381 3.79 8.17 -25.89
C ASN A 381 4.92 8.15 -24.85
N LEU A 382 5.43 6.96 -24.52
CA LEU A 382 6.52 6.72 -23.56
C LEU A 382 7.73 6.00 -24.17
N ASP A 383 7.61 5.49 -25.39
CA ASP A 383 8.69 4.75 -26.06
C ASP A 383 9.71 5.65 -26.80
N GLY A 384 9.41 6.94 -26.93
CA GLY A 384 10.34 7.99 -27.35
C GLY A 384 10.01 8.64 -28.71
N PRO A 385 10.85 9.57 -29.19
CA PRO A 385 10.49 10.55 -30.21
C PRO A 385 10.58 10.01 -31.64
N ALA A 386 10.21 8.75 -31.89
CA ALA A 386 10.20 8.19 -33.24
C ALA A 386 9.08 8.75 -34.13
N GLY A 387 8.73 10.03 -33.98
CA GLY A 387 7.91 10.79 -34.93
C GLY A 387 6.50 10.27 -35.13
N ASP A 388 6.01 9.47 -34.19
CA ASP A 388 4.68 8.89 -34.20
C ASP A 388 3.89 9.43 -33.00
N GLU A 389 2.75 10.06 -33.27
CA GLU A 389 1.78 10.48 -32.24
C GLU A 389 0.82 9.34 -31.90
N ASP A 390 0.84 8.23 -32.65
CA ASP A 390 0.01 7.07 -32.42
C ASP A 390 0.52 6.29 -31.20
N LEU A 391 -0.39 6.02 -30.27
CA LEU A 391 -0.11 5.16 -29.13
C LEU A 391 0.03 3.70 -29.57
N THR A 392 1.06 3.03 -29.06
CA THR A 392 1.34 1.62 -29.25
C THR A 392 1.33 0.87 -27.92
N LEU A 393 1.40 -0.46 -27.96
CA LEU A 393 1.46 -1.25 -26.71
C LEU A 393 2.73 -0.99 -25.90
N GLU A 394 3.82 -0.58 -26.56
CA GLU A 394 5.10 -0.30 -25.91
C GLU A 394 5.01 0.96 -25.04
N ASP A 395 4.12 1.89 -25.39
CA ASP A 395 3.87 3.15 -24.67
C ASP A 395 3.24 2.99 -23.29
N ARG A 396 2.84 1.78 -22.89
CA ARG A 396 2.40 1.53 -21.51
C ARG A 396 3.52 1.73 -20.50
N SER A 397 4.77 1.66 -20.94
CA SER A 397 5.91 1.74 -20.03
C SER A 397 7.20 2.17 -20.68
N ARG A 398 8.03 2.88 -19.92
CA ARG A 398 9.41 3.18 -20.29
C ARG A 398 10.41 2.56 -19.33
N LYS A 399 11.64 2.38 -19.80
CA LYS A 399 12.74 1.96 -18.93
C LYS A 399 13.17 3.12 -18.02
N LEU A 400 13.56 2.77 -16.80
CA LEU A 400 14.20 3.68 -15.86
C LEU A 400 15.71 3.41 -15.84
N GLU A 401 16.50 4.46 -15.70
CA GLU A 401 17.96 4.37 -15.69
C GLU A 401 18.51 3.96 -14.31
N GLN A 402 17.71 4.13 -13.25
CA GLN A 402 18.12 3.76 -11.90
C GLN A 402 18.29 2.24 -11.72
N GLY A 403 19.37 1.86 -11.02
CA GLY A 403 19.61 0.49 -10.58
C GLY A 403 18.93 0.15 -9.25
N GLY A 404 18.92 -1.14 -8.90
CA GLY A 404 18.24 -1.63 -7.69
C GLY A 404 16.73 -1.76 -7.89
N ILE A 405 15.97 -1.80 -6.79
CA ILE A 405 14.50 -1.78 -6.83
C ILE A 405 14.07 -0.31 -6.91
N ALA A 406 13.40 0.09 -8.00
CA ALA A 406 12.82 1.42 -8.11
C ALA A 406 11.81 1.69 -6.97
N PRO A 407 11.79 2.90 -6.39
CA PRO A 407 10.79 3.27 -5.40
C PRO A 407 9.42 3.47 -6.04
N GLU A 408 8.40 3.67 -5.21
CA GLU A 408 7.09 4.10 -5.69
C GLU A 408 7.13 5.48 -6.36
N VAL A 409 6.07 5.76 -7.10
CA VAL A 409 5.85 7.04 -7.75
C VAL A 409 5.43 8.08 -6.71
N VAL A 410 6.00 9.28 -6.78
CA VAL A 410 5.68 10.41 -5.90
C VAL A 410 5.21 11.60 -6.73
N PHE A 411 4.08 12.18 -6.35
CA PHE A 411 3.57 13.43 -6.93
C PHE A 411 3.97 14.61 -6.06
N LEU A 412 4.56 15.62 -6.69
CA LEU A 412 4.89 16.90 -6.10
C LEU A 412 3.90 17.94 -6.64
N PHE A 413 3.39 18.79 -5.76
CA PHE A 413 2.49 19.89 -6.11
C PHE A 413 3.22 21.20 -5.83
N PRO A 414 3.98 21.75 -6.79
CA PRO A 414 4.78 22.93 -6.56
C PRO A 414 3.90 24.15 -6.30
N GLU A 415 4.34 24.98 -5.35
CA GLU A 415 3.70 26.27 -5.11
C GLU A 415 4.01 27.26 -6.24
N TYR A 416 3.14 28.26 -6.36
CA TYR A 416 3.35 29.41 -7.24
C TYR A 416 4.60 30.22 -6.80
N ASP A 417 5.41 30.72 -7.75
CA ASP A 417 6.57 31.57 -7.46
C ASP A 417 6.14 33.01 -7.09
N PRO A 418 6.27 33.45 -5.81
CA PRO A 418 5.84 34.77 -5.32
C PRO A 418 6.35 35.99 -6.11
N THR A 419 7.36 35.83 -6.96
CA THR A 419 7.91 36.89 -7.82
C THR A 419 7.23 37.01 -9.19
N GLU A 420 6.46 36.00 -9.62
CA GLU A 420 5.81 35.94 -10.94
C GLU A 420 4.30 36.28 -10.93
N CYS A 421 3.66 36.44 -9.76
CA CYS A 421 2.27 36.91 -9.61
C CYS A 421 2.21 38.23 -8.83
N PRO A 422 1.81 39.32 -9.51
CA PRO A 422 1.58 40.59 -8.86
C PRO A 422 0.50 40.51 -7.76
N PRO A 423 0.58 41.35 -6.72
CA PRO A 423 -0.47 41.45 -5.70
C PRO A 423 -1.83 41.80 -6.32
N GLY A 424 -2.82 40.91 -6.18
CA GLY A 424 -4.19 41.13 -6.66
C GLY A 424 -4.58 40.37 -7.93
N GLU A 425 -3.67 39.58 -8.51
CA GLU A 425 -3.98 38.66 -9.61
C GLU A 425 -4.21 37.23 -9.12
N THR A 426 -5.07 36.49 -9.82
CA THR A 426 -5.26 35.04 -9.63
C THR A 426 -4.24 34.32 -10.49
N CYS A 427 -3.21 33.74 -9.88
CA CYS A 427 -2.21 32.95 -10.58
C CYS A 427 -2.40 31.46 -10.32
N GLU A 428 -2.26 30.68 -11.38
CA GLU A 428 -2.38 29.23 -11.32
C GLU A 428 -1.04 28.62 -10.90
N PRO A 429 -1.01 27.70 -9.92
CA PRO A 429 0.20 26.97 -9.60
C PRO A 429 0.68 26.17 -10.81
N PRO A 430 2.00 25.91 -10.93
CA PRO A 430 2.52 25.00 -11.94
C PRO A 430 1.84 23.62 -11.85
N PRO A 431 1.78 22.87 -12.96
CA PRO A 431 1.26 21.51 -12.93
C PRO A 431 2.02 20.61 -11.95
N PRO A 432 1.39 19.55 -11.43
CA PRO A 432 2.07 18.57 -10.59
C PRO A 432 3.27 17.97 -11.33
N GLU A 433 4.35 17.68 -10.60
CA GLU A 433 5.46 16.89 -11.11
C GLU A 433 5.35 15.47 -10.56
N CYS A 434 5.60 14.48 -11.39
CA CYS A 434 5.67 13.08 -10.96
C CYS A 434 7.12 12.61 -11.00
N LEU A 435 7.56 11.90 -9.97
CA LEU A 435 8.92 11.39 -9.82
C LEU A 435 8.94 9.90 -9.47
N VAL A 436 9.92 9.18 -10.01
CA VAL A 436 10.33 7.87 -9.54
C VAL A 436 11.80 7.94 -9.15
N GLY A 437 12.07 8.06 -7.85
CA GLY A 437 13.41 8.34 -7.36
C GLY A 437 13.87 9.73 -7.82
N VAL A 438 14.80 9.77 -8.77
CA VAL A 438 15.33 11.03 -9.35
C VAL A 438 14.91 11.25 -10.81
N GLU A 439 14.08 10.36 -11.36
CA GLU A 439 13.61 10.42 -12.74
C GLU A 439 12.18 10.98 -12.80
N LYS A 440 11.91 11.95 -13.68
CA LYS A 440 10.56 12.49 -13.90
C LYS A 440 9.68 11.47 -14.60
N CYS A 441 8.42 11.34 -14.20
CA CYS A 441 7.45 10.63 -15.01
C CYS A 441 7.13 11.46 -16.24
N GLU A 442 6.88 10.77 -17.34
CA GLU A 442 6.16 11.31 -18.49
C GLU A 442 4.83 10.53 -18.48
N PRO A 443 3.66 11.14 -18.73
CA PRO A 443 3.43 12.47 -19.31
C PRO A 443 3.48 13.63 -18.32
N ASP A 444 3.65 14.84 -18.84
CA ASP A 444 3.43 16.09 -18.10
C ASP A 444 1.92 16.30 -17.87
N PHE A 445 1.53 16.58 -16.63
CA PHE A 445 0.15 16.95 -16.33
C PHE A 445 -0.16 18.33 -16.91
N THR A 446 -1.32 18.46 -17.55
CA THR A 446 -1.82 19.76 -18.04
C THR A 446 -2.86 20.37 -17.10
N ASN A 447 -3.36 19.57 -16.16
CA ASN A 447 -4.30 20.01 -15.15
C ASN A 447 -3.57 20.89 -14.13
N ALA A 448 -3.83 22.19 -14.18
CA ALA A 448 -3.47 23.10 -13.10
C ALA A 448 -4.29 22.69 -11.87
N PRO A 449 -3.66 22.42 -10.71
CA PRO A 449 -4.42 22.11 -9.52
C PRO A 449 -5.19 23.37 -9.11
N VAL A 450 -6.48 23.38 -9.45
CA VAL A 450 -7.38 24.45 -9.01
C VAL A 450 -7.60 24.23 -7.52
N ARG A 451 -7.18 25.19 -6.68
CA ARG A 451 -7.56 25.23 -5.25
C ARG A 451 -9.09 25.38 -5.16
N THR A 452 -9.82 24.27 -5.19
CA THR A 452 -11.28 24.28 -5.15
C THR A 452 -11.81 24.36 -3.72
N PHE A 453 -11.05 23.86 -2.74
CA PHE A 453 -11.23 24.09 -1.30
C PHE A 453 -10.01 23.56 -0.55
N TRP A 454 -9.67 24.18 0.60
CA TRP A 454 -8.73 23.63 1.57
C TRP A 454 -9.57 23.08 2.72
N ARG A 455 -9.52 21.76 2.96
CA ARG A 455 -10.11 21.12 4.14
C ARG A 455 -9.00 20.32 4.82
N GLN A 456 -8.26 20.97 5.72
CA GLN A 456 -7.53 20.26 6.77
C GLN A 456 -8.55 19.93 7.85
N ASP A 457 -9.29 18.85 7.63
CA ASP A 457 -10.06 18.22 8.69
C ASP A 457 -9.35 16.91 9.04
N GLY A 458 -8.66 16.90 10.17
CA GLY A 458 -8.04 15.70 10.72
C GLY A 458 -6.57 15.85 11.06
N ALA A 459 -6.00 14.77 11.63
CA ALA A 459 -4.57 14.62 11.79
C ALA A 459 -3.95 14.00 10.53
N GLU A 460 -2.76 14.47 10.14
CA GLU A 460 -1.99 13.95 8.98
C GLU A 460 -1.06 12.81 9.36
#